data_AF-A0A0D7WV89-F1
#
_entry.id   AF-A0A0D7WV89-F1
#
_cell.length_a   1.000
_cell.length_b   1.000
_cell.length_c   1.000
_cell.angle_alpha   90.00
_cell.angle_beta   90.00
_cell.angle_gamma   90.00
#
_symmetry.space_group_name_H-M   'P 1'
#
loop_
_entity.id
_entity.type
_entity.pdbx_description
1 polymer ?
#
loop_
_entity_poly.entity_id
_entity_poly.type
_entity_poly.pdbx_seq_one_letter_code
_entity_poly.pdbx_strand_id
1 'polypeptide(L)'
;MNKQSKPTEHLKLTGKITERYCIQLTGRLGSPLLAGSGDDRNTDSDVIVDYTGRPFVPGSALAGAFRHFLQENVQGADNTSVDQQVLHFLFGGSSAISTPTGLTDAGQQSRLIIHDMSLEEECAVIGIRDGVKLDSYKSAEDEGKYEVEMVEAGAGFILRLEWLRRDTDNLHLGQQSGHVDIAASVANLLMKLIDGLVSGDLTIGAKGRRGFGKLQINQVHMRRFDYTDRRQATKWLVWDWRHENAFDKQTEIKHWQPGSSKLPGFVRVGEPGNSRYCKLVVPLQIRHTLMIRSYLTKGFQENGVPVFEQLRKRSQAGNGQENPAVIPGTSWMGAIRERLNVLLEEVGVTDGQMRRGKLEQLFGTRIGAERNDNGRTHSNSLIASLIRVEESVVAGGHPLTMTRNKIDRFTGGTVEGALFTSVPWVGGATELVLRWERTSYLISDAAICGLLLWIVRDLEEGLLAVGGETAIGRGLFSKDSTKPITLDGQPLLESAYSPYYLAALKWCQAEHIEQGANT
;
A
#
# COMPACT_ATOMS: atom_id res chain seq x y z
N MET A 1 34.57 60.99 17.47
CA MET A 1 33.24 60.33 17.49
C MET A 1 32.97 59.75 16.12
N ASN A 2 33.13 58.45 15.95
CA ASN A 2 32.42 57.69 14.91
C ASN A 2 32.27 56.28 15.46
N LYS A 3 31.06 55.97 15.94
CA LYS A 3 30.70 54.66 16.48
C LYS A 3 30.77 53.65 15.34
N GLN A 4 31.64 52.66 15.50
CA GLN A 4 31.63 51.45 14.70
C GLN A 4 30.22 50.83 14.78
N SER A 5 29.57 50.72 13.63
CA SER A 5 28.36 49.92 13.44
C SER A 5 28.72 48.45 13.72
N LYS A 6 27.92 47.81 14.58
CA LYS A 6 28.02 46.37 14.85
C LYS A 6 27.83 45.60 13.53
N PRO A 7 28.57 44.49 13.32
CA PRO A 7 28.31 43.61 12.19
C PRO A 7 26.90 43.02 12.31
N THR A 8 26.17 43.12 11.21
CA THR A 8 24.83 42.57 10.98
C THR A 8 24.78 41.11 11.41
N GLU A 9 23.80 40.73 12.23
CA GLU A 9 23.57 39.34 12.64
C GLU A 9 23.44 38.46 11.40
N HIS A 10 24.43 37.59 11.17
CA HIS A 10 24.24 36.45 10.29
C HIS A 10 23.06 35.64 10.83
N LEU A 11 22.01 35.44 10.01
CA LEU A 11 20.92 34.51 10.32
C LEU A 11 21.53 33.18 10.75
N LYS A 12 21.39 32.83 12.05
CA LYS A 12 21.75 31.50 12.54
C LYS A 12 20.76 30.50 11.93
N LEU A 13 21.15 29.91 10.81
CA LEU A 13 20.40 28.86 10.11
C LEU A 13 20.23 27.56 10.93
N THR A 14 20.92 27.44 12.07
CA THR A 14 20.83 26.29 12.98
C THR A 14 20.42 26.75 14.38
N GLY A 15 19.10 26.81 14.63
CA GLY A 15 18.54 27.02 15.97
C GLY A 15 18.97 25.93 16.95
N LYS A 16 18.90 26.22 18.26
CA LYS A 16 19.15 25.21 19.31
C LYS A 16 17.95 24.28 19.42
N ILE A 17 18.21 22.99 19.63
CA ILE A 17 17.14 22.03 19.94
C ILE A 17 16.59 22.35 21.33
N THR A 18 15.28 22.63 21.40
CA THR A 18 14.56 22.93 22.62
C THR A 18 13.84 21.70 23.16
N GLU A 19 13.33 20.84 22.28
CA GLU A 19 12.60 19.62 22.68
C GLU A 19 12.84 18.49 21.68
N ARG A 20 12.77 17.25 22.16
CA ARG A 20 12.79 16.03 21.35
C ARG A 20 11.64 15.11 21.72
N TYR A 21 10.90 14.66 20.73
CA TYR A 21 9.82 13.69 20.86
C TYR A 21 10.24 12.38 20.21
N CYS A 22 10.36 11.32 21.01
CA CYS A 22 10.66 9.97 20.54
C CYS A 22 9.34 9.21 20.41
N ILE A 23 8.95 8.85 19.19
CA ILE A 23 7.69 8.17 18.88
C ILE A 23 8.02 6.75 18.40
N GLN A 24 7.39 5.75 19.01
CA GLN A 24 7.52 4.35 18.59
C GLN A 24 6.16 3.77 18.23
N LEU A 25 6.10 3.11 17.07
CA LEU A 25 4.94 2.34 16.65
C LEU A 25 5.35 0.86 16.62
N THR A 26 4.53 0.02 17.23
CA THR A 26 4.71 -1.44 17.19
C THR A 26 3.44 -2.10 16.68
N GLY A 27 3.60 -3.23 16.03
CA GLY A 27 2.49 -3.91 15.38
C GLY A 27 2.94 -5.15 14.62
N ARG A 28 2.12 -5.56 13.66
CA ARG A 28 2.42 -6.67 12.76
C ARG A 28 2.20 -6.27 11.31
N LEU A 29 2.86 -6.95 10.38
CA LEU A 29 2.56 -6.86 8.96
C LEU A 29 1.12 -7.37 8.73
N GLY A 30 0.22 -6.49 8.31
CA GLY A 30 -1.16 -6.83 7.97
C GLY A 30 -1.28 -7.49 6.60
N SER A 31 -0.31 -7.25 5.71
CA SER A 31 -0.12 -7.96 4.45
C SER A 31 1.38 -8.16 4.17
N PRO A 32 1.77 -9.01 3.21
CA PRO A 32 3.17 -9.25 2.90
C PRO A 32 3.88 -7.96 2.49
N LEU A 33 5.17 -7.87 2.81
CA LEU A 33 5.98 -6.68 2.60
C LEU A 33 7.04 -6.93 1.51
N LEU A 34 7.02 -6.11 0.47
CA LEU A 34 8.07 -6.03 -0.55
C LEU A 34 9.04 -4.90 -0.20
N ALA A 35 10.07 -5.22 0.59
CA ALA A 35 11.14 -4.29 0.91
C ALA A 35 12.31 -4.52 -0.05
N GLY A 36 12.22 -4.02 -1.29
CA GLY A 36 13.21 -4.31 -2.32
C GLY A 36 14.61 -3.78 -1.98
N SER A 37 15.64 -4.58 -2.22
CA SER A 37 17.06 -4.19 -2.12
C SER A 37 17.55 -3.42 -3.35
N GLY A 38 16.85 -3.55 -4.49
CA GLY A 38 17.31 -3.09 -5.80
C GLY A 38 18.30 -4.05 -6.46
N ASP A 39 18.53 -5.22 -5.88
CA ASP A 39 19.32 -6.34 -6.39
C ASP A 39 18.38 -7.45 -6.92
N ASP A 40 18.87 -8.26 -7.86
CA ASP A 40 18.13 -9.33 -8.55
C ASP A 40 18.91 -10.67 -8.54
N ARG A 41 19.60 -10.97 -7.42
CA ARG A 41 20.51 -12.11 -7.33
C ARG A 41 19.78 -13.43 -7.10
N ASN A 42 18.74 -13.42 -6.24
CA ASN A 42 17.97 -14.62 -5.88
C ASN A 42 16.66 -14.72 -6.68
N THR A 43 16.04 -13.58 -6.96
CA THR A 43 14.77 -13.41 -7.71
C THR A 43 14.81 -12.13 -8.53
N ASP A 44 13.73 -11.81 -9.29
CA ASP A 44 13.64 -10.54 -10.03
C ASP A 44 13.49 -9.30 -9.11
N SER A 45 13.30 -9.51 -7.80
CA SER A 45 13.25 -8.44 -6.80
C SER A 45 13.51 -9.00 -5.41
N ASP A 46 14.76 -8.89 -4.94
CA ASP A 46 15.18 -9.42 -3.64
C ASP A 46 14.79 -8.51 -2.48
N VAL A 47 14.55 -9.10 -1.30
CA VAL A 47 14.29 -8.34 -0.07
C VAL A 47 15.59 -7.80 0.51
N ILE A 48 15.59 -6.55 0.94
CA ILE A 48 16.72 -5.95 1.64
C ILE A 48 16.89 -6.57 3.02
N VAL A 49 18.11 -7.00 3.30
CA VAL A 49 18.53 -7.61 4.56
C VAL A 49 19.73 -6.88 5.13
N ASP A 50 19.87 -6.92 6.45
CA ASP A 50 21.07 -6.44 7.13
C ASP A 50 22.24 -7.42 6.98
N TYR A 51 23.40 -7.08 7.56
CA TYR A 51 24.60 -7.92 7.50
C TYR A 51 24.43 -9.29 8.19
N THR A 52 23.39 -9.47 9.01
CA THR A 52 23.05 -10.73 9.67
C THR A 52 21.99 -11.54 8.89
N GLY A 53 21.49 -11.01 7.77
CA GLY A 53 20.45 -11.65 6.96
C GLY A 53 19.03 -11.32 7.40
N ARG A 54 18.83 -10.34 8.29
CA ARG A 54 17.50 -9.97 8.79
C ARG A 54 16.85 -8.93 7.89
N PRO A 55 15.60 -9.14 7.44
CA PRO A 55 14.91 -8.16 6.61
C PRO A 55 14.53 -6.91 7.41
N PHE A 56 14.61 -5.74 6.77
CA PHE A 56 14.21 -4.47 7.37
C PHE A 56 13.69 -3.50 6.29
N VAL A 57 13.16 -2.34 6.69
CA VAL A 57 12.84 -1.26 5.75
C VAL A 57 13.70 -0.03 6.06
N PRO A 58 14.49 0.47 5.09
CA PRO A 58 15.32 1.65 5.29
C PRO A 58 14.52 2.89 5.70
N GLY A 59 15.06 3.67 6.63
CA GLY A 59 14.53 4.95 7.09
C GLY A 59 14.38 5.96 5.96
N SER A 60 15.26 5.89 4.94
CA SER A 60 15.16 6.71 3.73
C SER A 60 13.94 6.36 2.86
N ALA A 61 13.63 5.06 2.71
CA ALA A 61 12.45 4.60 1.98
C ALA A 61 11.16 5.02 2.71
N LEU A 62 11.15 4.89 4.04
CA LEU A 62 10.07 5.38 4.90
C LEU A 62 9.92 6.90 4.80
N ALA A 63 11.02 7.66 4.83
CA ALA A 63 11.00 9.11 4.69
C ALA A 63 10.39 9.55 3.35
N GLY A 64 10.74 8.89 2.26
CA GLY A 64 10.15 9.13 0.94
C GLY A 64 8.65 8.85 0.93
N ALA A 65 8.22 7.70 1.44
CA ALA A 65 6.81 7.31 1.50
C ALA A 65 5.99 8.27 2.38
N PHE A 66 6.51 8.65 3.55
CA PHE A 66 5.84 9.55 4.49
C PHE A 66 5.72 10.96 3.92
N ARG A 67 6.80 11.46 3.30
CA ARG A 67 6.80 12.76 2.63
C ARG A 67 5.77 12.81 1.51
N HIS A 68 5.77 11.81 0.62
CA HIS A 68 4.83 11.73 -0.49
C HIS A 68 3.39 11.69 0.01
N PHE A 69 3.08 10.80 0.95
CA PHE A 69 1.74 10.69 1.52
C PHE A 69 1.25 12.01 2.12
N LEU A 70 2.09 12.69 2.90
CA LEU A 70 1.72 13.96 3.51
C LEU A 70 1.62 15.09 2.48
N GLN A 71 2.48 15.13 1.46
CA GLN A 71 2.41 16.12 0.37
C GLN A 71 1.06 16.07 -0.34
N GLU A 72 0.61 14.88 -0.70
CA GLU A 72 -0.67 14.72 -1.38
C GLU A 72 -1.87 15.08 -0.49
N ASN A 73 -1.79 14.78 0.82
CA ASN A 73 -2.82 15.18 1.79
C ASN A 73 -2.85 16.70 2.06
N VAL A 74 -1.74 17.40 1.80
CA VAL A 74 -1.65 18.86 1.93
C VAL A 74 -2.12 19.57 0.66
N GLN A 75 -1.95 18.96 -0.53
CA GLN A 75 -2.37 19.56 -1.81
C GLN A 75 -3.88 19.43 -2.10
N GLY A 76 -4.58 18.45 -1.52
CA GLY A 76 -5.99 18.18 -1.79
C GLY A 76 -7.02 18.89 -0.88
N ALA A 77 -6.58 19.62 0.14
CA ALA A 77 -7.44 20.46 0.97
C ALA A 77 -7.29 21.93 0.56
N ASP A 78 -8.28 22.78 0.81
CA ASP A 78 -8.22 24.25 0.67
C ASP A 78 -7.19 24.91 1.64
N ASN A 79 -6.01 24.30 1.78
CA ASN A 79 -5.04 24.60 2.82
C ASN A 79 -3.95 25.55 2.33
N THR A 80 -3.73 26.56 3.19
CA THR A 80 -2.76 27.64 3.13
C THR A 80 -1.32 27.19 2.85
N SER A 81 -0.54 28.08 2.23
CA SER A 81 0.92 27.98 2.01
C SER A 81 1.76 27.55 3.23
N VAL A 82 1.20 27.65 4.43
CA VAL A 82 1.80 27.27 5.71
C VAL A 82 2.01 25.76 5.84
N ASP A 83 1.05 24.90 5.48
CA ASP A 83 1.20 23.45 5.64
C ASP A 83 2.30 22.89 4.73
N GLN A 84 2.43 23.46 3.52
CA GLN A 84 3.52 23.12 2.59
C GLN A 84 4.89 23.53 3.15
N GLN A 85 4.96 24.70 3.79
CA GLN A 85 6.18 25.16 4.45
C GLN A 85 6.52 24.26 5.65
N VAL A 86 5.55 23.97 6.52
CA VAL A 86 5.70 23.04 7.67
C VAL A 86 6.20 21.67 7.22
N LEU A 87 5.66 21.15 6.11
CA LEU A 87 6.07 19.88 5.54
C LEU A 87 7.53 19.93 5.02
N HIS A 88 7.91 21.05 4.40
CA HIS A 88 9.30 21.28 4.00
C HIS A 88 10.25 21.31 5.21
N PHE A 89 9.89 21.99 6.31
CA PHE A 89 10.68 21.96 7.55
C PHE A 89 10.80 20.54 8.11
N LEU A 90 9.72 19.77 8.10
CA LEU A 90 9.67 18.44 8.70
C LEU A 90 10.68 17.49 8.06
N PHE A 91 10.71 17.45 6.72
CA PHE A 91 11.58 16.55 5.95
C PHE A 91 12.89 17.19 5.48
N GLY A 92 13.04 18.51 5.63
CA GLY A 92 14.18 19.26 5.11
C GLY A 92 14.13 19.50 3.60
N GLY A 93 14.97 20.42 3.14
CA GLY A 93 15.11 20.72 1.73
C GLY A 93 16.02 21.91 1.44
N SER A 94 16.26 22.15 0.16
CA SER A 94 17.08 23.27 -0.31
C SER A 94 16.32 24.57 -0.15
N SER A 95 16.95 25.56 0.48
CA SER A 95 16.39 26.91 0.61
C SER A 95 17.36 27.87 -0.03
N ALA A 96 17.00 28.40 -1.20
CA ALA A 96 17.82 29.37 -1.90
C ALA A 96 17.84 30.68 -1.11
N ILE A 97 19.03 31.11 -0.70
CA ILE A 97 19.27 32.41 -0.07
C ILE A 97 20.00 33.29 -1.05
N SER A 98 19.47 34.49 -1.30
CA SER A 98 20.18 35.51 -2.05
C SER A 98 21.33 36.07 -1.22
N THR A 99 22.56 35.83 -1.67
CA THR A 99 23.77 36.47 -1.14
C THR A 99 24.24 37.56 -2.10
N PRO A 100 25.08 38.52 -1.66
CA PRO A 100 25.67 39.52 -2.55
C PRO A 100 26.46 38.92 -3.74
N THR A 101 26.82 37.64 -3.65
CA THR A 101 27.58 36.87 -4.65
C THR A 101 26.72 35.91 -5.48
N GLY A 102 25.39 35.90 -5.31
CA GLY A 102 24.45 35.03 -6.04
C GLY A 102 23.52 34.23 -5.12
N LEU A 103 22.72 33.34 -5.70
CA LEU A 103 21.86 32.41 -4.94
C LEU A 103 22.71 31.28 -4.35
N THR A 104 22.74 31.14 -3.02
CA THR A 104 23.37 30.01 -2.33
C THR A 104 22.31 29.14 -1.69
N ASP A 105 22.36 27.83 -1.89
CA ASP A 105 21.52 26.90 -1.14
C ASP A 105 22.04 26.83 0.30
N ALA A 106 21.24 27.34 1.23
CA ALA A 106 21.62 27.32 2.64
C ALA A 106 21.33 25.98 3.31
N GLY A 107 20.58 25.08 2.66
CA GLY A 107 20.22 23.76 3.15
C GLY A 107 19.46 23.78 4.48
N GLN A 108 18.23 23.29 4.49
CA GLN A 108 17.46 23.19 5.73
C GLN A 108 17.48 21.76 6.29
N GLN A 109 17.99 21.61 7.51
CA GLN A 109 17.97 20.33 8.24
C GLN A 109 16.54 19.88 8.54
N SER A 110 16.27 18.59 8.32
CA SER A 110 14.98 17.97 8.67
C SER A 110 14.72 18.03 10.18
N ARG A 111 13.44 18.12 10.55
CA ARG A 111 13.00 18.04 11.95
C ARG A 111 12.53 16.67 12.36
N LEU A 112 12.35 15.79 11.39
CA LEU A 112 12.02 14.39 11.59
C LEU A 112 13.24 13.52 11.28
N ILE A 113 13.64 12.70 12.24
CA ILE A 113 14.56 11.57 12.05
C ILE A 113 13.70 10.33 11.96
N ILE A 114 13.90 9.54 10.92
CA ILE A 114 13.16 8.30 10.67
C ILE A 114 14.18 7.18 10.70
N HIS A 115 14.03 6.28 11.67
CA HIS A 115 14.88 5.12 11.80
C HIS A 115 14.43 4.01 10.85
N ASP A 116 15.34 3.09 10.57
CA ASP A 116 15.00 1.84 9.88
C ASP A 116 13.91 1.09 10.66
N MET A 117 12.90 0.59 9.94
CA MET A 117 11.89 -0.28 10.54
C MET A 117 12.44 -1.70 10.60
N SER A 118 12.67 -2.17 11.82
CA SER A 118 13.10 -3.53 12.10
C SER A 118 11.90 -4.48 12.15
N LEU A 119 12.13 -5.73 11.74
CA LEU A 119 11.17 -6.82 11.83
C LEU A 119 11.61 -7.83 12.91
N GLU A 120 10.64 -8.42 13.62
CA GLU A 120 10.90 -9.46 14.61
C GLU A 120 11.37 -10.74 13.91
N GLU A 121 12.63 -11.11 14.13
CA GLU A 121 13.36 -12.15 13.38
C GLU A 121 12.63 -13.49 13.41
N GLU A 122 12.09 -13.90 14.57
CA GLU A 122 11.42 -15.19 14.74
C GLU A 122 10.16 -15.33 13.89
N CYS A 123 9.58 -14.20 13.45
CA CYS A 123 8.35 -14.15 12.67
C CYS A 123 8.55 -13.61 11.24
N ALA A 124 9.72 -13.08 10.91
CA ALA A 124 10.03 -12.44 9.63
C ALA A 124 10.41 -13.48 8.56
N VAL A 125 9.43 -14.26 8.12
CA VAL A 125 9.64 -15.29 7.10
C VAL A 125 9.75 -14.67 5.72
N ILE A 126 10.89 -14.85 5.05
CA ILE A 126 11.04 -14.52 3.63
C ILE A 126 10.43 -15.65 2.80
N GLY A 127 9.49 -15.31 1.93
CA GLY A 127 8.90 -16.20 0.94
C GLY A 127 9.13 -15.66 -0.47
N ILE A 128 8.88 -16.52 -1.45
CA ILE A 128 8.93 -16.17 -2.88
C ILE A 128 7.51 -16.28 -3.43
N ARG A 129 7.09 -15.28 -4.21
CA ARG A 129 5.81 -15.27 -4.93
C ARG A 129 6.06 -15.22 -6.43
N ASP A 130 5.44 -16.15 -7.12
CA ASP A 130 5.34 -16.12 -8.58
C ASP A 130 4.30 -15.08 -9.03
N GLY A 131 4.68 -14.30 -10.03
CA GLY A 131 3.80 -13.51 -10.87
C GLY A 131 3.82 -14.06 -12.29
N VAL A 132 2.66 -14.01 -12.95
CA VAL A 132 2.54 -14.30 -14.38
C VAL A 132 1.79 -13.17 -15.07
N LYS A 133 2.28 -12.76 -16.22
CA LYS A 133 1.55 -11.91 -17.16
C LYS A 133 0.59 -12.80 -17.94
N LEU A 134 -0.68 -12.41 -17.99
CA LEU A 134 -1.72 -13.17 -18.68
C LEU A 134 -2.22 -12.41 -19.91
N ASP A 135 -2.48 -13.14 -20.99
CA ASP A 135 -3.16 -12.66 -22.18
C ASP A 135 -4.69 -12.57 -21.96
N SER A 136 -5.42 -12.17 -23.01
CA SER A 136 -6.90 -12.07 -23.00
C SER A 136 -7.61 -13.41 -22.81
N TYR A 137 -6.90 -14.54 -23.01
CA TYR A 137 -7.44 -15.89 -22.83
C TYR A 137 -7.04 -16.49 -21.47
N LYS A 138 -6.48 -15.69 -20.56
CA LYS A 138 -5.95 -16.13 -19.25
C LYS A 138 -4.83 -17.16 -19.39
N SER A 139 -4.13 -17.16 -20.52
CA SER A 139 -2.91 -17.94 -20.72
C SER A 139 -1.70 -17.10 -20.35
N ALA A 140 -0.63 -17.73 -19.85
CA ALA A 140 0.61 -17.02 -19.57
C ALA A 140 1.22 -16.50 -20.89
N GLU A 141 1.53 -15.21 -20.95
CA GLU A 141 2.32 -14.65 -22.03
C GLU A 141 3.74 -15.23 -21.98
N ASP A 142 4.37 -15.40 -23.15
CA ASP A 142 5.74 -15.86 -23.25
C ASP A 142 6.69 -14.90 -22.50
N GLU A 143 7.67 -15.46 -21.80
CA GLU A 143 8.56 -14.73 -20.87
C GLU A 143 7.84 -13.85 -19.81
N GLY A 144 6.55 -14.10 -19.56
CA GLY A 144 5.73 -13.31 -18.65
C GLY A 144 5.81 -13.72 -17.17
N LYS A 145 6.62 -14.73 -16.82
CA LYS A 145 6.80 -15.19 -15.43
C LYS A 145 7.87 -14.33 -14.74
N TYR A 146 7.59 -13.91 -13.51
CA TYR A 146 8.56 -13.24 -12.65
C TYR A 146 8.41 -13.71 -11.20
N GLU A 147 9.45 -13.61 -10.40
CA GLU A 147 9.50 -14.01 -8.99
C GLU A 147 9.86 -12.81 -8.13
N VAL A 148 9.17 -12.65 -7.00
CA VAL A 148 9.48 -11.60 -6.02
C VAL A 148 9.67 -12.20 -4.64
N GLU A 149 10.75 -11.82 -3.96
CA GLU A 149 10.89 -12.08 -2.53
C GLU A 149 10.02 -11.11 -1.74
N MET A 150 9.35 -11.61 -0.70
CA MET A 150 8.59 -10.79 0.24
C MET A 150 8.74 -11.32 1.66
N VAL A 151 8.59 -10.42 2.64
CA VAL A 151 8.36 -10.84 4.02
C VAL A 151 6.89 -11.14 4.21
N GLU A 152 6.58 -12.32 4.74
CA GLU A 152 5.21 -12.80 4.95
C GLU A 152 4.44 -11.98 5.99
N ALA A 153 3.12 -11.93 5.83
CA ALA A 153 2.25 -11.20 6.74
C ALA A 153 2.28 -11.80 8.16
N GLY A 154 2.16 -10.96 9.18
CA GLY A 154 2.13 -11.35 10.59
C GLY A 154 3.43 -11.13 11.34
N ALA A 155 4.56 -10.88 10.65
CA ALA A 155 5.82 -10.51 11.28
C ALA A 155 5.64 -9.25 12.15
N GLY A 156 6.15 -9.27 13.38
CA GLY A 156 6.17 -8.09 14.23
C GLY A 156 7.10 -7.02 13.66
N PHE A 157 6.78 -5.75 13.89
CA PHE A 157 7.64 -4.64 13.48
C PHE A 157 7.78 -3.58 14.57
N ILE A 158 8.90 -2.86 14.51
CA ILE A 158 9.14 -1.66 15.31
C ILE A 158 9.55 -0.52 14.37
N LEU A 159 8.76 0.56 14.37
CA LEU A 159 9.01 1.79 13.64
C LEU A 159 9.29 2.92 14.64
N ARG A 160 10.37 3.67 14.44
CA ARG A 160 10.78 4.75 15.36
C ARG A 160 10.99 6.06 14.62
N LEU A 161 10.44 7.13 15.19
CA LEU A 161 10.55 8.49 14.70
C LEU A 161 11.06 9.39 15.82
N GLU A 162 11.91 10.36 15.49
CA GLU A 162 12.27 11.44 16.41
C GLU A 162 11.93 12.79 15.80
N TRP A 163 11.09 13.54 16.49
CA TRP A 163 10.74 14.89 16.10
C TRP A 163 11.50 15.90 16.98
N LEU A 164 12.26 16.79 16.33
CA LEU A 164 13.09 17.83 16.93
C LEU A 164 12.44 19.20 16.82
N ARG A 165 12.20 19.87 17.96
CA ARG A 165 11.83 21.29 17.99
C ARG A 165 13.06 22.15 18.24
N ARG A 166 13.09 23.32 17.61
CA ARG A 166 14.12 24.33 17.82
C ARG A 166 13.52 25.68 18.16
N ASP A 167 14.32 26.49 18.85
CA ASP A 167 13.99 27.88 19.22
C ASP A 167 13.66 28.75 17.99
N THR A 168 14.27 28.45 16.84
CA THR A 168 14.05 29.19 15.60
C THR A 168 12.78 28.80 14.83
N ASP A 169 12.04 27.76 15.23
CA ASP A 169 10.92 27.27 14.43
C ASP A 169 9.88 28.36 14.20
N ASN A 170 9.52 29.09 15.25
CA ASN A 170 8.56 30.19 15.19
C ASN A 170 9.07 31.45 14.47
N LEU A 171 10.37 31.52 14.12
CA LEU A 171 10.98 32.69 13.46
C LEU A 171 10.98 32.60 11.93
N HIS A 172 10.83 31.39 11.36
CA HIS A 172 11.00 31.17 9.91
C HIS A 172 9.72 31.38 9.09
N LEU A 173 8.57 31.61 9.73
CA LEU A 173 7.31 31.97 9.09
C LEU A 173 7.06 33.45 9.39
N GLY A 174 7.22 34.32 8.39
CA GLY A 174 7.16 35.78 8.55
C GLY A 174 5.89 36.26 9.26
N GLN A 175 5.96 37.47 9.85
CA GLN A 175 4.91 38.12 10.66
C GLN A 175 3.54 38.36 9.96
N GLN A 176 3.34 37.84 8.76
CA GLN A 176 2.12 38.00 7.94
C GLN A 176 1.13 36.84 8.10
N SER A 177 1.53 35.73 8.75
CA SER A 177 0.61 34.65 9.13
C SER A 177 0.35 34.76 10.62
N GLY A 178 -0.89 35.09 11.02
CA GLY A 178 -1.28 35.18 12.43
C GLY A 178 -0.81 33.96 13.23
N HIS A 179 -0.56 34.11 14.54
CA HIS A 179 0.13 33.15 15.42
C HIS A 179 -0.16 31.65 15.12
N VAL A 180 0.53 31.06 14.13
CA VAL A 180 0.40 29.63 13.83
C VAL A 180 1.35 28.91 14.75
N ASP A 181 0.80 28.04 15.60
CA ASP A 181 1.61 27.13 16.39
C ASP A 181 2.16 26.02 15.48
N ILE A 182 3.41 26.21 15.03
CA ILE A 182 4.11 25.25 14.16
C ILE A 182 4.18 23.87 14.80
N ALA A 183 4.31 23.79 16.13
CA ALA A 183 4.36 22.52 16.81
C ALA A 183 3.01 21.79 16.74
N ALA A 184 1.90 22.54 16.85
CA ALA A 184 0.58 21.98 16.63
C ALA A 184 0.40 21.50 15.17
N SER A 185 0.88 22.26 14.17
CA SER A 185 0.83 21.86 12.77
C SER A 185 1.66 20.60 12.49
N VAL A 186 2.89 20.51 13.00
CA VAL A 186 3.73 19.31 12.84
C VAL A 186 3.08 18.12 13.54
N ALA A 187 2.59 18.29 14.77
CA ALA A 187 1.88 17.24 15.48
C ALA A 187 0.67 16.76 14.68
N ASN A 188 -0.07 17.67 14.03
CA ASN A 188 -1.20 17.31 13.17
C ASN A 188 -0.76 16.48 11.94
N LEU A 189 0.34 16.84 11.29
CA LEU A 189 0.90 16.05 10.19
C LEU A 189 1.35 14.65 10.65
N LEU A 190 2.00 14.55 11.81
CA LEU A 190 2.38 13.26 12.39
C LEU A 190 1.17 12.41 12.76
N MET A 191 0.11 13.01 13.31
CA MET A 191 -1.15 12.31 13.58
C MET A 191 -1.83 11.83 12.29
N LYS A 192 -1.85 12.64 11.23
CA LYS A 192 -2.35 12.23 9.90
C LYS A 192 -1.52 11.08 9.30
N LEU A 193 -0.20 11.11 9.49
CA LEU A 193 0.69 10.02 9.08
C LEU A 193 0.32 8.70 9.78
N ILE A 194 0.14 8.74 11.10
CA ILE A 194 -0.25 7.56 11.88
C ILE A 194 -1.66 7.10 11.48
N ASP A 195 -2.61 8.01 11.28
CA ASP A 195 -3.95 7.71 10.77
C ASP A 195 -3.88 6.93 9.46
N GLY A 196 -3.05 7.38 8.52
CA GLY A 196 -2.86 6.73 7.22
C GLY A 196 -2.24 5.34 7.32
N LEU A 197 -1.27 5.14 8.22
CA LEU A 197 -0.68 3.82 8.47
C LEU A 197 -1.71 2.85 9.07
N VAL A 198 -2.53 3.32 10.02
CA VAL A 198 -3.55 2.50 10.70
C VAL A 198 -4.71 2.16 9.77
N SER A 199 -5.16 3.12 8.95
CA SER A 199 -6.27 2.91 8.01
C SER A 199 -5.87 2.07 6.78
N GLY A 200 -4.57 1.92 6.52
CA GLY A 200 -4.00 1.32 5.31
C GLY A 200 -4.03 2.25 4.09
N ASP A 201 -4.30 3.55 4.28
CA ASP A 201 -4.18 4.56 3.22
C ASP A 201 -2.72 4.77 2.82
N LEU A 202 -1.82 4.63 3.80
CA LEU A 202 -0.37 4.56 3.64
C LEU A 202 0.11 3.12 3.84
N THR A 203 0.79 2.60 2.83
CA THR A 203 1.43 1.28 2.85
C THR A 203 2.95 1.44 2.72
N ILE A 204 3.70 0.45 3.19
CA ILE A 204 5.17 0.47 3.20
C ILE A 204 5.72 -0.50 2.16
N GLY A 205 6.80 -0.10 1.48
CA GLY A 205 7.44 -0.93 0.46
C GLY A 205 6.76 -0.86 -0.90
N ALA A 206 7.09 -1.80 -1.77
CA ALA A 206 6.65 -1.80 -3.16
C ALA A 206 5.26 -2.41 -3.36
N LYS A 207 4.64 -2.09 -4.50
CA LYS A 207 3.35 -2.64 -4.96
C LYS A 207 2.20 -2.53 -3.94
N GLY A 208 2.15 -1.47 -3.14
CA GLY A 208 1.06 -1.22 -2.18
C GLY A 208 -0.35 -1.24 -2.80
N ARG A 209 -0.47 -0.80 -4.07
CA ARG A 209 -1.75 -0.86 -4.82
C ARG A 209 -2.17 -2.28 -5.24
N ARG A 210 -1.33 -3.30 -5.01
CA ARG A 210 -1.56 -4.71 -5.35
C ARG A 210 -1.61 -5.60 -4.09
N GLY A 211 -1.82 -5.02 -2.91
CA GLY A 211 -2.10 -5.75 -1.68
C GLY A 211 -0.92 -5.94 -0.74
N PHE A 212 0.23 -5.32 -1.02
CA PHE A 212 1.44 -5.41 -0.18
C PHE A 212 1.56 -4.24 0.80
N GLY A 213 2.36 -4.42 1.86
CA GLY A 213 2.85 -3.32 2.67
C GLY A 213 1.89 -2.75 3.71
N LYS A 214 0.74 -3.39 3.95
CA LYS A 214 -0.21 -2.93 4.97
C LYS A 214 0.34 -3.23 6.37
N LEU A 215 0.29 -2.25 7.26
CA LEU A 215 0.65 -2.43 8.67
C LEU A 215 -0.60 -2.57 9.53
N GLN A 216 -0.52 -3.40 10.56
CA GLN A 216 -1.47 -3.45 11.66
C GLN A 216 -0.78 -2.92 12.91
N ILE A 217 -1.03 -1.65 13.24
CA ILE A 217 -0.43 -1.00 14.41
C ILE A 217 -1.21 -1.40 15.66
N ASN A 218 -0.51 -1.90 16.67
CA ASN A 218 -1.08 -2.31 17.95
C ASN A 218 -0.92 -1.20 19.00
N GLN A 219 0.27 -0.61 19.07
CA GLN A 219 0.62 0.39 20.09
C GLN A 219 1.36 1.56 19.47
N VAL A 220 1.07 2.75 20.00
CA VAL A 220 1.83 3.97 19.76
C VAL A 220 2.33 4.49 21.11
N HIS A 221 3.63 4.73 21.20
CA HIS A 221 4.28 5.30 22.37
C HIS A 221 4.94 6.63 22.01
N MET A 222 4.95 7.57 22.95
CA MET A 222 5.69 8.82 22.80
C MET A 222 6.38 9.21 24.08
N ARG A 223 7.63 9.65 23.98
CA ARG A 223 8.39 10.25 25.08
C ARG A 223 8.91 11.61 24.70
N ARG A 224 8.73 12.60 25.59
CA ARG A 224 9.26 13.96 25.44
C ARG A 224 10.52 14.14 26.28
N PHE A 225 11.51 14.82 25.71
CA PHE A 225 12.66 15.36 26.43
C PHE A 225 12.74 16.87 26.20
N ASP A 226 12.71 17.63 27.28
CA ASP A 226 12.87 19.08 27.27
C ASP A 226 14.34 19.46 27.45
N TYR A 227 14.96 20.06 26.45
CA TYR A 227 16.38 20.43 26.48
C TYR A 227 16.63 21.79 27.13
N THR A 228 15.57 22.55 27.46
CA THR A 228 15.70 23.73 28.33
C THR A 228 16.04 23.33 29.76
N ASP A 229 15.68 22.10 30.16
CA ASP A 229 16.12 21.46 31.40
C ASP A 229 17.33 20.55 31.16
N ARG A 230 18.49 20.95 31.71
CA ARG A 230 19.73 20.18 31.60
C ARG A 230 19.60 18.75 32.14
N ARG A 231 18.75 18.52 33.15
CA ARG A 231 18.52 17.16 33.70
C ARG A 231 17.85 16.26 32.68
N GLN A 232 16.89 16.78 31.92
CA GLN A 232 16.21 16.03 30.86
C GLN A 232 17.11 15.79 29.64
N ALA A 233 17.98 16.74 29.30
CA ALA A 233 19.02 16.51 28.29
C ALA A 233 19.96 15.36 28.69
N THR A 234 20.41 15.30 29.95
CA THR A 234 21.22 14.17 30.46
C THR A 234 20.44 12.86 30.49
N LYS A 235 19.15 12.89 30.86
CA LYS A 235 18.29 11.69 30.80
C LYS A 235 18.18 11.13 29.39
N TRP A 236 18.09 11.98 28.37
CA TRP A 236 18.08 11.53 26.97
C TRP A 236 19.40 10.87 26.55
N LEU A 237 20.55 11.41 26.96
CA LEU A 237 21.87 10.87 26.59
C LEU A 237 22.09 9.41 27.03
N VAL A 238 21.43 8.99 28.13
CA VAL A 238 21.50 7.62 28.66
C VAL A 238 20.24 6.81 28.38
N TRP A 239 19.31 7.34 27.59
CA TRP A 239 18.05 6.68 27.26
C TRP A 239 18.22 5.79 26.01
N ASP A 240 17.66 4.58 26.07
CA ASP A 240 17.60 3.63 24.96
C ASP A 240 16.15 3.16 24.77
N TRP A 241 15.73 3.09 23.52
CA TRP A 241 14.46 2.55 23.05
C TRP A 241 14.16 1.14 23.56
N ARG A 242 15.21 0.34 23.82
CA ARG A 242 15.10 -1.08 24.20
C ARG A 242 14.90 -1.30 25.70
N HIS A 243 15.02 -0.25 26.53
CA HIS A 243 14.77 -0.39 27.96
C HIS A 243 13.28 -0.65 28.24
N GLU A 244 12.98 -1.50 29.22
CA GLU A 244 11.60 -1.85 29.62
C GLU A 244 10.77 -0.61 30.02
N ASN A 245 11.42 0.38 30.63
CA ASN A 245 10.82 1.64 31.04
C ASN A 245 11.15 2.79 30.06
N ALA A 246 11.46 2.46 28.79
CA ALA A 246 11.73 3.46 27.77
C ALA A 246 10.54 4.40 27.56
N PHE A 247 9.31 3.92 27.76
CA PHE A 247 8.08 4.70 27.65
C PHE A 247 7.21 4.57 28.91
N ASP A 248 6.54 5.66 29.28
CA ASP A 248 5.63 5.65 30.42
C ASP A 248 4.32 4.94 30.03
N LYS A 249 3.92 3.94 30.82
CA LYS A 249 2.67 3.18 30.59
C LYS A 249 1.42 4.06 30.51
N GLN A 250 1.44 5.25 31.14
CA GLN A 250 0.34 6.22 31.11
C GLN A 250 0.22 6.97 29.76
N THR A 251 1.30 7.01 28.98
CA THR A 251 1.35 7.69 27.66
C THR A 251 1.20 6.73 26.49
N GLU A 252 1.00 5.44 26.80
CA GLU A 252 0.78 4.38 25.83
C GLU A 252 -0.63 4.50 25.23
N ILE A 253 -0.71 4.50 23.91
CA ILE A 253 -1.97 4.49 23.17
C ILE A 253 -2.15 3.09 22.59
N LYS A 254 -2.99 2.29 23.26
CA LYS A 254 -3.46 0.99 22.76
C LYS A 254 -4.66 1.26 21.85
N HIS A 255 -4.60 0.78 20.61
CA HIS A 255 -5.65 0.98 19.60
C HIS A 255 -5.80 2.44 19.15
N TRP A 256 -4.88 2.88 18.30
CA TRP A 256 -5.01 4.17 17.62
C TRP A 256 -6.27 4.18 16.74
N GLN A 257 -7.13 5.19 16.93
CA GLN A 257 -8.33 5.41 16.14
C GLN A 257 -8.09 6.57 15.18
N PRO A 258 -8.05 6.29 13.85
CA PRO A 258 -7.86 7.33 12.84
C PRO A 258 -8.81 8.51 13.02
N GLY A 259 -8.28 9.73 12.95
CA GLY A 259 -9.07 10.96 13.11
C GLY A 259 -9.43 11.34 14.55
N SER A 260 -9.31 10.43 15.53
CA SER A 260 -9.70 10.68 16.93
C SER A 260 -8.54 10.63 17.92
N SER A 261 -7.64 9.64 17.81
CA SER A 261 -6.49 9.50 18.72
C SER A 261 -5.51 10.66 18.57
N LYS A 262 -4.83 11.05 19.65
CA LYS A 262 -3.90 12.19 19.65
C LYS A 262 -2.58 11.86 20.30
N LEU A 263 -1.51 12.52 19.86
CA LEU A 263 -0.22 12.43 20.54
C LEU A 263 -0.29 13.12 21.93
N PRO A 264 0.32 12.55 22.98
CA PRO A 264 0.28 13.13 24.32
C PRO A 264 0.76 14.59 24.35
N GLY A 265 -0.03 15.49 24.93
CA GLY A 265 0.31 16.92 25.00
C GLY A 265 -0.03 17.75 23.75
N PHE A 266 -0.64 17.14 22.72
CA PHE A 266 -1.12 17.85 21.53
C PHE A 266 -2.62 17.67 21.33
N VAL A 267 -3.23 18.60 20.59
CA VAL A 267 -4.65 18.58 20.21
C VAL A 267 -4.73 18.52 18.69
N ARG A 268 -5.73 17.82 18.15
CA ARG A 268 -6.00 17.83 16.71
C ARG A 268 -6.54 19.18 16.28
N VAL A 269 -6.05 19.67 15.16
CA VAL A 269 -6.50 20.94 14.56
C VAL A 269 -7.19 20.61 13.24
N GLY A 270 -8.40 21.13 13.07
CA GLY A 270 -9.30 20.82 11.95
C GLY A 270 -10.20 19.62 12.22
N GLU A 271 -11.27 19.50 11.44
CA GLU A 271 -12.13 18.31 11.48
C GLU A 271 -11.39 17.08 10.93
N PRO A 272 -11.71 15.87 11.41
CA PRO A 272 -11.21 14.65 10.79
C PRO A 272 -11.71 14.63 9.34
N GLY A 273 -10.82 14.93 8.39
CA GLY A 273 -11.16 14.83 6.98
C GLY A 273 -11.60 13.41 6.64
N ASN A 274 -12.53 13.27 5.69
CA ASN A 274 -12.86 11.97 5.13
C ASN A 274 -11.57 11.29 4.62
N SER A 275 -11.50 9.95 4.71
CA SER A 275 -10.39 9.23 4.10
C SER A 275 -10.28 9.64 2.63
N ARG A 276 -9.04 9.90 2.19
CA ARG A 276 -8.72 10.17 0.79
C ARG A 276 -9.12 9.01 -0.12
N TYR A 277 -9.29 7.82 0.44
CA TYR A 277 -9.73 6.64 -0.29
C TYR A 277 -11.19 6.32 0.03
N CYS A 278 -11.95 6.01 -1.02
CA CYS A 278 -13.15 5.20 -0.88
C CYS A 278 -12.74 3.75 -0.58
N LYS A 279 -13.52 3.04 0.24
CA LYS A 279 -13.28 1.63 0.56
C LYS A 279 -14.55 0.80 0.34
N LEU A 280 -14.54 -0.05 -0.67
CA LEU A 280 -15.58 -1.05 -0.94
C LEU A 280 -15.13 -2.41 -0.38
N VAL A 281 -15.93 -2.99 0.52
CA VAL A 281 -15.69 -4.32 1.09
C VAL A 281 -16.81 -5.24 0.63
N VAL A 282 -16.41 -6.36 0.03
CA VAL A 282 -17.32 -7.35 -0.57
C VAL A 282 -17.10 -8.71 0.10
N PRO A 283 -18.01 -9.10 1.01
CA PRO A 283 -18.01 -10.44 1.61
C PRO A 283 -18.36 -11.53 0.58
N LEU A 284 -17.54 -12.57 0.48
CA LEU A 284 -17.67 -13.64 -0.50
C LEU A 284 -17.47 -15.02 0.14
N GLN A 285 -18.19 -16.02 -0.36
CA GLN A 285 -17.99 -17.43 -0.04
C GLN A 285 -17.42 -18.18 -1.23
N ILE A 286 -16.45 -19.07 -1.00
CA ILE A 286 -15.92 -19.95 -2.04
C ILE A 286 -16.94 -21.07 -2.26
N ARG A 287 -17.53 -21.16 -3.47
CA ARG A 287 -18.60 -22.15 -3.75
C ARG A 287 -18.11 -23.59 -3.69
N HIS A 288 -16.94 -23.84 -4.26
CA HIS A 288 -16.38 -25.18 -4.39
C HIS A 288 -14.92 -25.19 -3.97
N THR A 289 -14.02 -24.96 -4.93
CA THR A 289 -12.59 -25.01 -4.68
C THR A 289 -11.88 -23.77 -5.24
N LEU A 290 -10.85 -23.32 -4.54
CA LEU A 290 -9.95 -22.26 -4.95
C LEU A 290 -8.57 -22.85 -5.27
N MET A 291 -7.97 -22.36 -6.35
CA MET A 291 -6.60 -22.72 -6.71
C MET A 291 -5.85 -21.51 -7.24
N ILE A 292 -4.92 -20.99 -6.46
CA ILE A 292 -3.92 -20.00 -6.85
C ILE A 292 -2.60 -20.70 -6.60
N ARG A 293 -1.90 -21.03 -7.68
CA ARG A 293 -0.75 -21.93 -7.61
C ARG A 293 0.39 -21.27 -6.84
N SER A 294 0.90 -21.97 -5.84
CA SER A 294 2.25 -21.76 -5.34
C SER A 294 3.19 -22.74 -6.03
N TYR A 295 4.25 -22.24 -6.66
CA TYR A 295 5.24 -23.05 -7.36
C TYR A 295 6.46 -23.23 -6.47
N LEU A 296 6.28 -23.88 -5.31
CA LEU A 296 7.40 -24.29 -4.48
C LEU A 296 8.17 -25.38 -5.22
N THR A 297 9.26 -25.00 -5.88
CA THR A 297 10.29 -25.94 -6.35
C THR A 297 11.61 -25.48 -5.74
N LYS A 298 12.41 -26.34 -5.11
CA LYS A 298 13.17 -27.41 -5.77
C LYS A 298 13.23 -28.67 -4.90
N GLY A 299 12.63 -29.74 -5.38
CA GLY A 299 12.88 -31.12 -4.98
C GLY A 299 12.45 -32.01 -6.13
N PHE A 300 13.25 -33.01 -6.49
CA PHE A 300 12.91 -33.96 -7.55
C PHE A 300 11.49 -34.50 -7.34
N GLN A 301 10.74 -34.66 -8.43
CA GLN A 301 9.38 -35.21 -8.44
C GLN A 301 9.40 -36.64 -7.84
N GLU A 302 9.23 -36.74 -6.53
CA GLU A 302 8.88 -37.99 -5.86
C GLU A 302 7.39 -38.26 -6.05
N ASN A 303 7.05 -39.53 -6.27
CA ASN A 303 5.67 -39.97 -6.39
C ASN A 303 4.89 -39.61 -5.12
N GLY A 304 3.83 -38.81 -5.27
CA GLY A 304 2.94 -38.42 -4.16
C GLY A 304 3.12 -36.98 -3.67
N VAL A 305 4.17 -36.27 -4.09
CA VAL A 305 4.33 -34.83 -3.82
C VAL A 305 3.41 -34.04 -4.76
N PRO A 306 2.56 -33.12 -4.26
CA PRO A 306 1.73 -32.28 -5.11
C PRO A 306 2.55 -31.48 -6.10
N VAL A 307 2.12 -31.44 -7.36
CA VAL A 307 2.73 -30.61 -8.41
C VAL A 307 2.46 -29.13 -8.14
N PHE A 308 1.24 -28.83 -7.65
CA PHE A 308 0.84 -27.50 -7.24
C PHE A 308 -0.04 -27.57 -6.00
N GLU A 309 0.09 -26.56 -5.14
CA GLU A 309 -0.82 -26.34 -4.03
C GLU A 309 -1.42 -24.94 -4.08
N GLN A 310 -2.57 -24.78 -3.43
CA GLN A 310 -3.13 -23.47 -3.14
C GLN A 310 -2.12 -22.64 -2.34
N LEU A 311 -1.92 -21.39 -2.76
CA LEU A 311 -1.18 -20.39 -2.02
C LEU A 311 -1.81 -20.15 -0.65
N ARG A 312 -1.00 -20.29 0.39
CA ARG A 312 -1.39 -20.11 1.79
C ARG A 312 -0.47 -19.11 2.47
N LYS A 313 -0.97 -18.51 3.54
CA LYS A 313 -0.17 -17.63 4.40
C LYS A 313 0.91 -18.46 5.09
N ARG A 314 2.19 -18.12 4.96
CA ARG A 314 3.24 -18.83 5.69
C ARG A 314 3.37 -18.23 7.10
N SER A 315 3.46 -19.10 8.11
CA SER A 315 3.67 -18.71 9.51
C SER A 315 4.64 -19.68 10.18
N GLN A 316 5.56 -19.16 11.00
CA GLN A 316 6.45 -19.95 11.86
C GLN A 316 5.76 -20.45 13.14
N ALA A 317 4.56 -19.94 13.46
CA ALA A 317 3.84 -20.33 14.68
C ALA A 317 3.26 -21.75 14.53
N GLY A 318 4.05 -22.76 14.88
CA GLY A 318 3.76 -24.18 14.83
C GLY A 318 2.70 -24.66 15.82
N ASN A 319 1.45 -24.22 15.65
CA ASN A 319 0.32 -24.69 16.47
C ASN A 319 -0.46 -25.85 15.84
N GLY A 320 0.06 -26.50 14.79
CA GLY A 320 -0.62 -27.60 14.10
C GLY A 320 -1.91 -27.20 13.35
N GLN A 321 -2.28 -25.93 13.37
CA GLN A 321 -3.36 -25.37 12.56
C GLN A 321 -2.87 -25.18 11.13
N GLU A 322 -3.67 -25.63 10.17
CA GLU A 322 -3.37 -25.42 8.76
C GLU A 322 -3.38 -23.93 8.42
N ASN A 323 -2.35 -23.51 7.70
CA ASN A 323 -2.26 -22.15 7.21
C ASN A 323 -3.43 -21.82 6.27
N PRO A 324 -4.13 -20.69 6.45
CA PRO A 324 -5.28 -20.34 5.62
C PRO A 324 -4.85 -20.04 4.18
N ALA A 325 -5.75 -20.35 3.24
CA ALA A 325 -5.59 -19.95 1.85
C ALA A 325 -5.58 -18.42 1.71
N VAL A 326 -4.83 -17.94 0.72
CA VAL A 326 -4.66 -16.52 0.43
C VAL A 326 -4.96 -16.23 -1.03
N ILE A 327 -5.63 -15.11 -1.29
CA ILE A 327 -5.86 -14.55 -2.62
C ILE A 327 -5.07 -13.25 -2.74
N PRO A 328 -3.94 -13.25 -3.49
CA PRO A 328 -3.14 -12.05 -3.68
C PRO A 328 -3.92 -10.96 -4.40
N GLY A 329 -3.61 -9.69 -4.08
CA GLY A 329 -4.20 -8.55 -4.78
C GLY A 329 -3.87 -8.53 -6.27
N THR A 330 -2.76 -9.15 -6.70
CA THR A 330 -2.44 -9.35 -8.13
C THR A 330 -3.42 -10.30 -8.82
N SER A 331 -3.84 -11.39 -8.17
CA SER A 331 -4.82 -12.34 -8.69
C SER A 331 -6.20 -11.69 -8.81
N TRP A 332 -6.63 -10.96 -7.78
CA TRP A 332 -7.86 -10.16 -7.84
C TRP A 332 -7.82 -9.15 -8.98
N MET A 333 -6.76 -8.34 -9.04
CA MET A 333 -6.64 -7.31 -10.08
C MET A 333 -6.61 -7.88 -11.49
N GLY A 334 -5.97 -9.02 -11.71
CA GLY A 334 -5.98 -9.70 -13.00
C GLY A 334 -7.40 -10.10 -13.41
N ALA A 335 -8.13 -10.75 -12.52
CA ALA A 335 -9.50 -11.19 -12.77
C ALA A 335 -10.46 -10.01 -12.99
N ILE A 336 -10.39 -8.98 -12.14
CA ILE A 336 -11.23 -7.79 -12.20
C ILE A 336 -10.97 -7.01 -13.49
N ARG A 337 -9.69 -6.79 -13.84
CA ARG A 337 -9.32 -6.05 -15.07
C ARG A 337 -9.83 -6.78 -16.31
N GLU A 338 -9.65 -8.09 -16.38
CA GLU A 338 -10.09 -8.87 -17.54
C GLU A 338 -11.61 -8.89 -17.66
N ARG A 339 -12.33 -9.08 -16.55
CA ARG A 339 -13.79 -9.05 -16.60
C ARG A 339 -14.30 -7.67 -17.00
N LEU A 340 -13.69 -6.60 -16.52
CA LEU A 340 -14.06 -5.26 -16.94
C LEU A 340 -13.81 -5.04 -18.44
N ASN A 341 -12.73 -5.58 -19.00
CA ASN A 341 -12.46 -5.51 -20.43
C ASN A 341 -13.60 -6.12 -21.28
N VAL A 342 -14.14 -7.27 -20.84
CA VAL A 342 -15.29 -7.93 -21.46
C VAL A 342 -16.56 -7.09 -21.30
N LEU A 343 -16.85 -6.64 -20.07
CA LEU A 343 -18.04 -5.82 -19.80
C LEU A 343 -18.05 -4.52 -20.60
N LEU A 344 -16.89 -3.86 -20.74
CA LEU A 344 -16.76 -2.64 -21.54
C LEU A 344 -17.10 -2.88 -23.02
N GLU A 345 -16.73 -4.05 -23.57
CA GLU A 345 -17.10 -4.44 -24.93
C GLU A 345 -18.62 -4.66 -25.05
N GLU A 346 -19.20 -5.41 -24.10
CA GLU A 346 -20.63 -5.74 -24.06
C GLU A 346 -21.52 -4.48 -23.95
N VAL A 347 -21.07 -3.44 -23.25
CA VAL A 347 -21.80 -2.16 -23.13
C VAL A 347 -21.53 -1.17 -24.27
N GLY A 348 -20.73 -1.55 -25.28
CA GLY A 348 -20.57 -0.80 -26.52
C GLY A 348 -19.26 -0.03 -26.68
N VAL A 349 -18.28 -0.20 -25.79
CA VAL A 349 -16.90 0.33 -25.99
C VAL A 349 -16.11 -0.64 -26.86
N THR A 350 -16.49 -0.72 -28.14
CA THR A 350 -15.95 -1.70 -29.10
C THR A 350 -14.56 -1.32 -29.63
N ASP A 351 -14.22 -0.02 -29.63
CA ASP A 351 -12.88 0.43 -30.03
C ASP A 351 -11.82 -0.04 -29.03
N GLY A 352 -10.88 -0.87 -29.52
CA GLY A 352 -9.86 -1.50 -28.70
C GLY A 352 -8.90 -0.51 -28.02
N GLN A 353 -8.59 0.61 -28.68
CA GLN A 353 -7.69 1.63 -28.15
C GLN A 353 -8.38 2.45 -27.04
N MET A 354 -9.62 2.87 -27.25
CA MET A 354 -10.45 3.55 -26.25
C MET A 354 -10.63 2.67 -25.01
N ARG A 355 -10.98 1.40 -25.20
CA ARG A 355 -11.13 0.44 -24.11
C ARG A 355 -9.83 0.23 -23.35
N ARG A 356 -8.69 0.13 -24.04
CA ARG A 356 -7.37 0.05 -23.42
C ARG A 356 -7.08 1.29 -22.58
N GLY A 357 -7.31 2.49 -23.11
CA GLY A 357 -7.12 3.75 -22.40
C GLY A 357 -7.97 3.83 -21.12
N LYS A 358 -9.25 3.46 -21.21
CA LYS A 358 -10.17 3.37 -20.06
C LYS A 358 -9.67 2.38 -18.99
N LEU A 359 -9.15 1.22 -19.39
CA LEU A 359 -8.56 0.24 -18.45
C LEU A 359 -7.25 0.74 -17.83
N GLU A 360 -6.42 1.47 -18.57
CA GLU A 360 -5.16 2.01 -18.06
C GLU A 360 -5.37 3.13 -17.05
N GLN A 361 -6.41 3.95 -17.21
CA GLN A 361 -6.82 4.94 -16.21
C GLN A 361 -7.14 4.28 -14.86
N LEU A 362 -7.78 3.11 -14.87
CA LEU A 362 -8.20 2.41 -13.65
C LEU A 362 -7.11 1.54 -13.03
N PHE A 363 -6.36 0.81 -13.85
CA PHE A 363 -5.44 -0.26 -13.41
C PHE A 363 -3.96 0.05 -13.65
N GLY A 364 -3.66 1.20 -14.26
CA GLY A 364 -2.32 1.63 -14.66
C GLY A 364 -1.86 1.06 -15.99
N THR A 365 -0.78 1.63 -16.51
CA THR A 365 -0.13 1.23 -17.77
C THR A 365 0.54 -0.14 -17.61
N ARG A 366 0.42 -1.01 -18.61
CA ARG A 366 1.20 -2.26 -18.67
C ARG A 366 2.59 -1.93 -19.20
N ILE A 367 3.63 -2.18 -18.40
CA ILE A 367 5.03 -2.06 -18.86
C ILE A 367 5.24 -3.09 -20.00
N GLY A 368 5.78 -2.64 -21.13
CA GLY A 368 5.96 -3.46 -22.34
C GLY A 368 4.80 -3.47 -23.33
N ALA A 369 3.82 -2.58 -23.19
CA ALA A 369 2.85 -2.29 -24.26
C ALA A 369 3.57 -1.55 -25.40
N GLU A 370 4.01 -2.31 -26.40
CA GLU A 370 4.53 -1.92 -27.71
C GLU A 370 5.80 -1.05 -27.76
N ARG A 371 6.89 -1.67 -28.24
CA ARG A 371 7.95 -0.95 -28.96
C ARG A 371 7.46 -0.78 -30.39
N ASN A 372 7.37 0.44 -30.89
CA ASN A 372 7.16 0.67 -32.32
C ASN A 372 8.37 0.11 -33.10
N ASP A 373 8.20 -0.25 -34.37
CA ASP A 373 9.25 -0.77 -35.28
C ASP A 373 10.53 0.09 -35.36
N ASN A 374 10.46 1.34 -34.87
CA ASN A 374 11.56 2.30 -34.86
C ASN A 374 12.31 2.38 -33.51
N GLY A 375 12.08 1.45 -32.58
CA GLY A 375 12.82 1.37 -31.30
C GLY A 375 12.58 2.55 -30.34
N ARG A 376 11.66 3.45 -30.64
CA ARG A 376 11.25 4.55 -29.75
C ARG A 376 10.00 4.14 -29.00
N THR A 377 10.15 3.95 -27.69
CA THR A 377 9.04 3.86 -26.73
C THR A 377 8.17 5.10 -26.93
N HIS A 378 6.87 4.94 -27.20
CA HIS A 378 5.97 6.05 -27.02
C HIS A 378 6.10 6.45 -25.54
N SER A 379 6.52 7.69 -25.30
CA SER A 379 6.56 8.31 -23.98
C SER A 379 5.12 8.56 -23.49
N ASN A 380 4.29 7.52 -23.44
CA ASN A 380 3.13 7.55 -22.58
C ASN A 380 3.67 7.44 -21.16
N SER A 381 3.53 8.52 -20.41
CA SER A 381 3.87 8.57 -18.99
C SER A 381 3.30 7.34 -18.30
N LEU A 382 4.12 6.60 -17.57
CA LEU A 382 3.67 5.42 -16.84
C LEU A 382 2.61 5.86 -15.81
N ILE A 383 1.36 5.43 -16.00
CA ILE A 383 0.27 5.77 -15.10
C ILE A 383 0.16 4.67 -14.03
N ALA A 384 0.16 5.09 -12.78
CA ALA A 384 -0.02 4.17 -11.66
C ALA A 384 -1.52 3.87 -11.43
N SER A 385 -1.84 2.62 -11.09
CA SER A 385 -3.21 2.11 -10.89
C SER A 385 -4.06 2.98 -9.96
N LEU A 386 -5.20 3.50 -10.40
CA LEU A 386 -6.12 4.23 -9.52
C LEU A 386 -6.76 3.32 -8.48
N ILE A 387 -7.13 2.10 -8.89
CA ILE A 387 -7.71 1.08 -8.02
C ILE A 387 -6.59 0.39 -7.23
N ARG A 388 -6.83 0.18 -5.95
CA ARG A 388 -6.01 -0.61 -5.02
C ARG A 388 -6.82 -1.80 -4.54
N VAL A 389 -6.16 -2.93 -4.33
CA VAL A 389 -6.79 -4.14 -3.81
C VAL A 389 -5.96 -4.66 -2.65
N GLU A 390 -6.61 -5.03 -1.56
CA GLU A 390 -5.93 -5.69 -0.44
C GLU A 390 -5.85 -7.21 -0.67
N GLU A 391 -4.82 -7.84 -0.10
CA GLU A 391 -4.75 -9.29 -0.07
C GLU A 391 -5.87 -9.86 0.82
N SER A 392 -6.53 -10.90 0.33
CA SER A 392 -7.59 -11.56 1.09
C SER A 392 -7.10 -12.87 1.71
N VAL A 393 -7.45 -13.08 2.97
CA VAL A 393 -7.21 -14.34 3.70
C VAL A 393 -8.54 -15.09 3.83
N VAL A 394 -8.54 -16.37 3.48
CA VAL A 394 -9.73 -17.22 3.58
C VAL A 394 -9.90 -17.69 5.02
N ALA A 395 -11.07 -17.41 5.59
CA ALA A 395 -11.50 -17.91 6.88
C ALA A 395 -12.24 -19.25 6.71
N GLY A 396 -11.77 -20.29 7.41
CA GLY A 396 -12.31 -21.64 7.33
C GLY A 396 -11.97 -22.35 6.01
N GLY A 397 -12.67 -23.45 5.73
CA GLY A 397 -12.32 -24.36 4.64
C GLY A 397 -11.17 -25.31 5.00
N HIS A 398 -10.73 -26.10 4.03
CA HIS A 398 -9.66 -27.08 4.22
C HIS A 398 -9.03 -27.44 2.86
N PRO A 399 -7.77 -27.91 2.83
CA PRO A 399 -7.14 -28.40 1.62
C PRO A 399 -7.68 -29.77 1.21
N LEU A 400 -7.73 -30.02 -0.10
CA LEU A 400 -8.14 -31.31 -0.66
C LEU A 400 -7.10 -31.81 -1.65
N THR A 401 -6.39 -32.88 -1.32
CA THR A 401 -5.47 -33.54 -2.26
C THR A 401 -6.27 -34.27 -3.33
N MET A 402 -6.09 -33.88 -4.59
CA MET A 402 -6.73 -34.49 -5.75
C MET A 402 -5.66 -35.01 -6.70
N THR A 403 -5.79 -36.27 -7.12
CA THR A 403 -4.91 -36.87 -8.13
C THR A 403 -5.71 -37.21 -9.37
N ARG A 404 -5.19 -36.87 -10.55
CA ARG A 404 -5.80 -37.16 -11.86
C ARG A 404 -4.75 -37.74 -12.81
N ASN A 405 -5.18 -38.57 -13.75
CA ASN A 405 -4.27 -39.02 -14.81
C ASN A 405 -3.91 -37.84 -15.71
N LYS A 406 -2.62 -37.73 -16.07
CA LYS A 406 -2.19 -36.79 -17.09
C LYS A 406 -2.73 -37.24 -18.44
N ILE A 407 -3.32 -36.32 -19.18
CA ILE A 407 -3.80 -36.56 -20.54
C ILE A 407 -2.73 -36.09 -21.52
N ASP A 408 -2.41 -36.94 -22.50
CA ASP A 408 -1.53 -36.59 -23.59
C ASP A 408 -2.25 -35.61 -24.54
N ARG A 409 -1.64 -34.45 -24.78
CA ARG A 409 -2.25 -33.37 -25.57
C ARG A 409 -2.40 -33.67 -27.07
N PHE A 410 -1.70 -34.67 -27.59
CA PHE A 410 -1.74 -35.05 -29.01
C PHE A 410 -2.69 -36.23 -29.24
N THR A 411 -2.70 -37.21 -28.34
CA THR A 411 -3.45 -38.46 -28.51
C THR A 411 -4.78 -38.47 -27.75
N GLY A 412 -4.96 -37.59 -26.76
CA GLY A 412 -6.12 -37.61 -25.86
C GLY A 412 -6.17 -38.81 -24.91
N GLY A 413 -5.18 -39.70 -24.95
CA GLY A 413 -5.05 -40.85 -24.07
C GLY A 413 -4.43 -40.48 -22.73
N THR A 414 -4.55 -41.38 -21.75
CA THR A 414 -3.83 -41.24 -20.47
C THR A 414 -2.35 -41.51 -20.68
N VAL A 415 -1.49 -40.66 -20.15
CA VAL A 415 -0.05 -40.91 -20.10
C VAL A 415 0.23 -41.93 -18.99
N GLU A 416 0.70 -43.11 -19.36
CA GLU A 416 0.98 -44.20 -18.43
C GLU A 416 2.04 -43.78 -17.40
N GLY A 417 1.77 -44.03 -16.11
CA GLY A 417 2.64 -43.66 -15.00
C GLY A 417 2.68 -42.17 -14.63
N ALA A 418 2.00 -41.28 -15.37
CA ALA A 418 2.01 -39.85 -15.09
C ALA A 418 0.74 -39.41 -14.34
N LEU A 419 0.85 -39.33 -13.02
CA LEU A 419 -0.18 -38.77 -12.15
C LEU A 419 0.03 -37.25 -11.96
N PHE A 420 -1.07 -36.52 -11.98
CA PHE A 420 -1.13 -35.09 -11.71
C PHE A 420 -1.84 -34.87 -10.37
N THR A 421 -1.06 -34.55 -9.34
CA THR A 421 -1.58 -34.29 -8.00
C THR A 421 -1.60 -32.78 -7.72
N SER A 422 -2.76 -32.25 -7.30
CA SER A 422 -2.91 -30.87 -6.86
C SER A 422 -3.64 -30.76 -5.53
N VAL A 423 -3.37 -29.70 -4.77
CA VAL A 423 -3.99 -29.44 -3.45
C VAL A 423 -4.73 -28.10 -3.47
N PRO A 424 -5.92 -28.03 -4.09
CA PRO A 424 -6.84 -26.90 -3.96
C PRO A 424 -7.35 -26.70 -2.52
N TRP A 425 -7.91 -25.52 -2.25
CA TRP A 425 -8.65 -25.22 -1.01
C TRP A 425 -10.15 -25.34 -1.24
N VAL A 426 -10.87 -25.97 -0.31
CA VAL A 426 -12.32 -26.23 -0.40
C VAL A 426 -13.07 -25.32 0.56
N GLY A 427 -14.05 -24.58 0.02
CA GLY A 427 -14.93 -23.71 0.79
C GLY A 427 -14.21 -22.58 1.54
N GLY A 428 -14.88 -22.05 2.55
CA GLY A 428 -14.42 -20.89 3.32
C GLY A 428 -15.01 -19.57 2.85
N ALA A 429 -14.84 -18.54 3.68
CA ALA A 429 -15.31 -17.18 3.40
C ALA A 429 -14.12 -16.22 3.34
N THR A 430 -14.25 -15.16 2.56
CA THR A 430 -13.21 -14.16 2.36
C THR A 430 -13.83 -12.79 2.10
N GLU A 431 -13.05 -11.72 2.30
CA GLU A 431 -13.47 -10.36 1.98
C GLU A 431 -12.58 -9.80 0.86
N LEU A 432 -13.20 -9.36 -0.24
CA LEU A 432 -12.53 -8.57 -1.27
C LEU A 432 -12.60 -7.10 -0.87
N VAL A 433 -11.45 -6.48 -0.65
CA VAL A 433 -11.34 -5.06 -0.27
C VAL A 433 -10.73 -4.28 -1.42
N LEU A 434 -11.54 -3.37 -1.99
CA LEU A 434 -11.19 -2.49 -3.09
C LEU A 434 -11.14 -1.05 -2.58
N ARG A 435 -10.13 -0.29 -2.99
CA ARG A 435 -9.97 1.12 -2.64
C ARG A 435 -9.65 1.94 -3.86
N TRP A 436 -10.12 3.17 -3.91
CA TRP A 436 -9.73 4.13 -4.96
C TRP A 436 -9.71 5.53 -4.37
N GLU A 437 -8.97 6.42 -5.02
CA GLU A 437 -8.73 7.76 -4.52
C GLU A 437 -9.85 8.72 -4.93
N ARG A 438 -10.36 9.51 -3.97
CA ARG A 438 -11.46 10.48 -4.20
C ARG A 438 -11.06 11.69 -5.05
N THR A 439 -9.77 11.96 -5.17
CA THR A 439 -9.20 13.10 -5.88
C THR A 439 -9.00 12.85 -7.38
N SER A 440 -9.53 11.76 -7.93
CA SER A 440 -9.46 11.48 -9.36
C SER A 440 -10.34 12.45 -10.17
N TYR A 441 -9.72 13.27 -11.01
CA TYR A 441 -10.42 14.13 -11.97
C TYR A 441 -10.85 13.38 -13.25
N LEU A 442 -10.34 12.17 -13.48
CA LEU A 442 -10.57 11.39 -14.71
C LEU A 442 -11.89 10.64 -14.71
N ILE A 443 -12.34 10.23 -13.52
CA ILE A 443 -13.53 9.41 -13.32
C ILE A 443 -14.07 9.67 -11.92
N SER A 444 -15.39 9.81 -11.81
CA SER A 444 -16.05 10.06 -10.52
C SER A 444 -16.09 8.83 -9.65
N ASP A 445 -16.10 9.02 -8.32
CA ASP A 445 -16.25 7.94 -7.33
C ASP A 445 -17.47 7.06 -7.64
N ALA A 446 -18.58 7.68 -8.06
CA ALA A 446 -19.80 6.97 -8.37
C ALA A 446 -19.64 6.04 -9.59
N ALA A 447 -18.91 6.49 -10.62
CA ALA A 447 -18.64 5.69 -11.79
C ALA A 447 -17.69 4.53 -11.48
N ILE A 448 -16.61 4.77 -10.71
CA ILE A 448 -15.71 3.69 -10.26
C ILE A 448 -16.51 2.63 -9.47
N CYS A 449 -17.30 3.07 -8.49
CA CYS A 449 -18.12 2.16 -7.68
C CYS A 449 -19.09 1.34 -8.56
N GLY A 450 -19.76 1.98 -9.53
CA GLY A 450 -20.66 1.27 -10.45
C GLY A 450 -19.98 0.21 -11.30
N LEU A 451 -18.79 0.51 -11.85
CA LEU A 451 -18.00 -0.46 -12.63
C LEU A 451 -17.59 -1.66 -11.75
N LEU A 452 -17.16 -1.40 -10.51
CA LEU A 452 -16.79 -2.45 -9.57
C LEU A 452 -18.01 -3.28 -9.15
N LEU A 453 -19.18 -2.67 -8.96
CA LEU A 453 -20.41 -3.38 -8.62
C LEU A 453 -20.88 -4.33 -9.73
N TRP A 454 -20.68 -4.00 -11.02
CA TRP A 454 -20.93 -4.94 -12.11
C TRP A 454 -20.07 -6.21 -11.98
N ILE A 455 -18.77 -6.02 -11.72
CA ILE A 455 -17.83 -7.14 -11.55
C ILE A 455 -18.16 -7.93 -10.29
N VAL A 456 -18.55 -7.26 -9.21
CA VAL A 456 -19.00 -7.92 -7.97
C VAL A 456 -20.22 -8.77 -8.24
N ARG A 457 -21.18 -8.30 -9.05
CA ARG A 457 -22.34 -9.12 -9.42
C ARG A 457 -21.91 -10.38 -10.17
N ASP A 458 -20.98 -10.25 -11.13
CA ASP A 458 -20.44 -11.41 -11.84
C ASP A 458 -19.68 -12.37 -10.91
N LEU A 459 -18.99 -11.87 -9.89
CA LEU A 459 -18.35 -12.70 -8.85
C LEU A 459 -19.39 -13.46 -8.03
N GLU A 460 -20.44 -12.78 -7.55
CA GLU A 460 -21.49 -13.37 -6.72
C GLU A 460 -22.30 -14.43 -7.48
N GLU A 461 -22.53 -14.24 -8.78
CA GLU A 461 -23.25 -15.17 -9.64
C GLU A 461 -22.37 -16.32 -10.18
N GLY A 462 -21.06 -16.26 -9.97
CA GLY A 462 -20.12 -17.26 -10.48
C GLY A 462 -19.80 -17.12 -11.98
N LEU A 463 -20.05 -15.95 -12.56
CA LEU A 463 -19.66 -15.60 -13.94
C LEU A 463 -18.19 -15.18 -14.03
N LEU A 464 -17.60 -14.70 -12.93
CA LEU A 464 -16.17 -14.44 -12.81
C LEU A 464 -15.50 -15.46 -11.88
N ALA A 465 -14.58 -16.24 -12.44
CA ALA A 465 -13.70 -17.14 -11.70
C ALA A 465 -12.30 -16.53 -11.48
N VAL A 466 -11.72 -16.77 -10.30
CA VAL A 466 -10.39 -16.25 -9.90
C VAL A 466 -9.40 -17.39 -9.60
N GLY A 467 -8.18 -17.25 -10.10
CA GLY A 467 -7.10 -18.23 -9.92
C GLY A 467 -6.86 -19.09 -11.15
N GLY A 468 -6.19 -20.22 -10.96
CA GLY A 468 -5.92 -21.23 -11.97
C GLY A 468 -7.00 -22.31 -12.02
N GLU A 469 -6.98 -23.09 -13.10
CA GLU A 469 -7.93 -24.20 -13.32
C GLU A 469 -9.41 -23.76 -13.32
N THR A 470 -9.69 -22.52 -13.74
CA THR A 470 -11.06 -22.00 -13.83
C THR A 470 -11.93 -22.77 -14.83
N ALA A 471 -11.32 -23.34 -15.88
CA ALA A 471 -12.02 -24.14 -16.90
C ALA A 471 -12.68 -25.42 -16.36
N ILE A 472 -12.25 -25.91 -15.19
CA ILE A 472 -12.85 -27.06 -14.51
C ILE A 472 -13.70 -26.63 -13.29
N GLY A 473 -14.10 -25.36 -13.24
CA GLY A 473 -15.02 -24.82 -12.23
C GLY A 473 -14.39 -24.38 -10.91
N ARG A 474 -13.07 -24.15 -10.86
CA ARG A 474 -12.42 -23.58 -9.66
C ARG A 474 -12.51 -22.06 -9.62
N GLY A 475 -12.39 -21.50 -8.41
CA GLY A 475 -12.32 -20.06 -8.20
C GLY A 475 -13.66 -19.35 -8.27
N LEU A 476 -14.76 -20.07 -8.10
CA LEU A 476 -16.12 -19.53 -8.12
C LEU A 476 -16.53 -19.05 -6.74
N PHE A 477 -17.15 -17.88 -6.70
CA PHE A 477 -17.64 -17.26 -5.46
C PHE A 477 -19.17 -17.15 -5.46
N SER A 478 -19.72 -16.97 -4.27
CA SER A 478 -21.11 -16.55 -4.05
C SER A 478 -21.16 -15.43 -3.03
N LYS A 479 -22.27 -14.69 -3.02
CA LYS A 479 -22.58 -13.72 -1.98
C LYS A 479 -22.52 -14.39 -0.60
N ASP A 480 -21.89 -13.73 0.36
CA ASP A 480 -22.05 -14.08 1.76
C ASP A 480 -23.36 -13.47 2.28
N SER A 481 -24.35 -14.32 2.58
CA SER A 481 -25.66 -13.87 3.06
C SER A 481 -25.63 -13.29 4.47
N THR A 482 -24.52 -13.45 5.21
CA THR A 482 -24.40 -13.01 6.60
C THR A 482 -23.89 -11.57 6.76
N LYS A 483 -23.26 -11.02 5.72
CA LYS A 483 -22.62 -9.69 5.76
C LYS A 483 -22.98 -8.89 4.52
N PRO A 484 -23.40 -7.61 4.65
CA PRO A 484 -23.65 -6.76 3.49
C PRO A 484 -22.33 -6.31 2.85
N ILE A 485 -22.39 -5.95 1.57
CA ILE A 485 -21.37 -5.13 0.93
C ILE A 485 -21.36 -3.77 1.64
N THR A 486 -20.18 -3.22 1.94
CA THR A 486 -20.06 -1.90 2.58
C THR A 486 -19.23 -0.96 1.74
N LEU A 487 -19.65 0.29 1.65
CA LEU A 487 -18.89 1.41 1.11
C LEU A 487 -18.55 2.37 2.26
N ASP A 488 -17.26 2.58 2.51
CA ASP A 488 -16.74 3.42 3.60
C ASP A 488 -17.25 3.00 4.99
N GLY A 489 -17.45 1.69 5.17
CA GLY A 489 -17.97 1.09 6.40
C GLY A 489 -19.49 1.17 6.54
N GLN A 490 -20.20 1.83 5.62
CA GLN A 490 -21.66 1.87 5.60
C GLN A 490 -22.22 0.76 4.69
N PRO A 491 -23.25 0.01 5.12
CA PRO A 491 -23.91 -0.99 4.27
C PRO A 491 -24.46 -0.37 2.98
N LEU A 492 -24.11 -0.95 1.84
CA LEU A 492 -24.59 -0.54 0.53
C LEU A 492 -25.67 -1.53 0.06
N LEU A 493 -26.94 -1.13 0.18
CA LEU A 493 -28.07 -1.96 -0.22
C LEU A 493 -28.27 -1.93 -1.74
N GLU A 494 -28.76 -3.02 -2.32
CA GLU A 494 -28.98 -3.14 -3.77
C GLU A 494 -29.92 -2.06 -4.33
N SER A 495 -30.88 -1.58 -3.54
CA SER A 495 -31.76 -0.46 -3.91
C SER A 495 -31.01 0.86 -4.15
N ALA A 496 -29.81 1.01 -3.59
CA ALA A 496 -28.95 2.18 -3.74
C ALA A 496 -27.97 2.07 -4.92
N TYR A 497 -27.97 0.96 -5.69
CA TYR A 497 -27.00 0.74 -6.77
C TYR A 497 -27.28 1.57 -8.03
N SER A 498 -28.54 1.93 -8.28
CA SER A 498 -28.98 2.58 -9.54
C SER A 498 -28.17 3.84 -9.92
N PRO A 499 -27.90 4.80 -9.01
CA PRO A 499 -27.07 5.96 -9.33
C PRO A 499 -25.63 5.61 -9.75
N TYR A 500 -25.04 4.59 -9.11
CA TYR A 500 -23.68 4.12 -9.42
C TYR A 500 -23.63 3.46 -10.81
N TYR A 501 -24.60 2.61 -11.13
CA TYR A 501 -24.70 1.99 -12.46
C TYR A 501 -24.89 3.02 -13.56
N LEU A 502 -25.73 4.03 -13.33
CA LEU A 502 -25.92 5.11 -14.30
C LEU A 502 -24.64 5.93 -14.49
N ALA A 503 -23.89 6.20 -13.43
CA ALA A 503 -22.61 6.91 -13.50
C ALA A 503 -21.57 6.10 -14.29
N ALA A 504 -21.49 4.78 -14.06
CA ALA A 504 -20.60 3.88 -14.80
C ALA A 504 -20.96 3.84 -16.29
N LEU A 505 -22.24 3.70 -16.63
CA LEU A 505 -22.70 3.70 -18.03
C LEU A 505 -22.38 5.02 -18.74
N LYS A 506 -22.64 6.16 -18.10
CA LYS A 506 -22.30 7.49 -18.65
C LYS A 506 -20.81 7.62 -18.91
N TRP A 507 -19.96 7.11 -18.01
CA TRP A 507 -18.51 7.13 -18.22
C TRP A 507 -18.08 6.20 -19.37
N CYS A 508 -18.74 5.06 -19.56
CA CYS A 508 -18.48 4.17 -20.70
C CYS A 508 -18.81 4.86 -22.03
N GLN A 509 -19.97 5.53 -22.08
CA GLN A 509 -20.48 6.24 -23.26
C GLN A 509 -19.77 7.57 -23.55
N ALA A 510 -19.05 8.12 -22.59
CA ALA A 510 -18.26 9.33 -22.80
C ALA A 510 -17.09 9.01 -23.77
N GLU A 511 -17.22 9.54 -24.99
CA GLU A 511 -16.09 9.71 -25.90
C GLU A 511 -15.14 10.73 -25.26
N HIS A 512 -13.85 10.42 -25.18
CA HIS A 512 -12.88 11.41 -24.71
C HIS A 512 -12.83 12.57 -25.70
N ILE A 513 -13.42 13.70 -25.31
CA ILE A 513 -13.22 15.00 -25.94
C ILE A 513 -11.78 15.45 -25.68
N GLU A 514 -11.10 15.81 -26.77
CA GLU A 514 -9.85 16.60 -26.92
C GLU A 514 -8.48 15.93 -26.66
N GLN A 515 -7.92 15.38 -27.75
CA GLN A 515 -6.60 15.86 -28.21
C GLN A 515 -6.83 17.19 -28.95
N GLY A 516 -6.54 18.34 -28.33
CA GLY A 516 -6.73 19.62 -29.02
C GLY A 516 -6.64 20.90 -28.17
N ALA A 517 -5.56 21.11 -27.44
CA ALA A 517 -5.20 22.45 -26.96
C ALA A 517 -3.68 22.59 -26.83
N ASN A 518 -3.01 22.81 -27.96
CA ASN A 518 -1.75 23.53 -28.05
C ASN A 518 -1.60 24.03 -29.50
N THR A 519 -2.28 25.13 -29.77
CA THR A 519 -1.75 26.21 -30.62
C THR A 519 -1.36 27.36 -29.72
#